data_AF-A0A554MAU6-F1
#
_entry.id   AF-A0A554MAU6-F1
#
_cell.length_a   1.000
_cell.length_b   1.000
_cell.length_c   1.000
_cell.angle_alpha   90.00
_cell.angle_beta   90.00
_cell.angle_gamma   90.00
#
_symmetry.space_group_name_H-M   'P 1'
#
loop_
_entity.id
_entity.type
_entity.pdbx_description
1 polymer ?
#
loop_
_entity_poly.entity_id
_entity_poly.type
_entity_poly.pdbx_seq_one_letter_code
_entity_poly.pdbx_strand_id
1 'polypeptide(L)'
;AAGALPTETYTLDFKAGEQTMILAQGVPLNQIPNQGYGVAVSTTGTINSFIPVAIDIKPGSYPNSINLGSNGVVPVAILGSATFDVRQIDPRSIKFVSASVKLKNNGQPMVSYEDVNSDSFIDIVAHVIIKDLQLTPTDTKANLEGKLIDGTIIKGSDSIRIVP
;
A
#
# COMPACT_ATOMS: atom_id res chain seq x y z
N ALA A 1 18.16 -31.73 -8.35
CA ALA A 1 17.35 -31.74 -7.12
C ALA A 1 15.91 -31.43 -7.50
N ALA A 2 14.93 -32.18 -6.99
CA ALA A 2 13.53 -31.77 -7.14
C ALA A 2 13.36 -30.43 -6.42
N GLY A 3 12.74 -29.44 -7.08
CA GLY A 3 12.45 -28.15 -6.46
C GLY A 3 11.41 -28.28 -5.34
N ALA A 4 11.34 -27.27 -4.49
CA ALA A 4 10.31 -27.19 -3.45
C ALA A 4 8.89 -27.20 -4.05
N LEU A 5 7.95 -27.86 -3.39
CA LEU A 5 6.55 -27.92 -3.84
C LEU A 5 5.79 -26.67 -3.39
N PRO A 6 4.84 -26.13 -4.19
CA PRO A 6 4.06 -24.94 -3.81
C PRO A 6 3.29 -25.08 -2.48
N THR A 7 2.97 -26.31 -2.08
CA THR A 7 2.25 -26.65 -0.84
C THR A 7 3.15 -26.87 0.36
N GLU A 8 4.47 -26.96 0.17
CA GLU A 8 5.40 -26.94 1.31
C GLU A 8 5.25 -25.62 2.05
N THR A 9 5.58 -25.63 3.34
CA THR A 9 5.35 -24.47 4.20
C THR A 9 6.65 -23.88 4.72
N TYR A 10 6.65 -22.58 4.98
CA TYR A 10 7.75 -21.89 5.64
C TYR A 10 7.30 -21.23 6.94
N THR A 11 8.29 -20.89 7.76
CA THR A 11 8.15 -20.04 8.94
C THR A 11 9.18 -18.92 8.81
N LEU A 12 8.79 -17.70 9.18
CA LEU A 12 9.64 -16.52 9.18
C LEU A 12 9.42 -15.76 10.47
N ASP A 13 10.50 -15.54 11.22
CA ASP A 13 10.52 -14.68 12.39
C ASP A 13 11.50 -13.51 12.21
N PHE A 14 11.13 -12.36 12.77
CA PHE A 14 11.97 -11.17 12.86
C PHE A 14 12.40 -10.97 14.31
N LYS A 15 13.70 -10.73 14.52
CA LYS A 15 14.26 -10.48 15.86
C LYS A 15 14.92 -9.11 15.91
N ALA A 16 14.60 -8.34 16.95
CA ALA A 16 15.31 -7.12 17.29
C ALA A 16 15.57 -7.07 18.80
N GLY A 17 16.84 -7.19 19.18
CA GLY A 17 17.20 -7.42 20.58
C GLY A 17 16.61 -8.72 21.11
N GLU A 18 15.92 -8.65 22.25
CA GLU A 18 15.24 -9.79 22.88
C GLU A 18 13.81 -10.03 22.34
N GLN A 19 13.30 -9.13 21.50
CA GLN A 19 11.96 -9.26 20.95
C GLN A 19 11.98 -10.16 19.70
N THR A 20 11.01 -11.06 19.61
CA THR A 20 10.76 -11.91 18.44
C THR A 20 9.34 -11.69 17.94
N MET A 21 9.19 -11.47 16.65
CA MET A 21 7.91 -11.35 15.96
C MET A 21 7.80 -12.44 14.90
N ILE A 22 6.75 -13.24 14.95
CA ILE A 22 6.46 -14.24 13.93
C ILE A 22 5.71 -13.55 12.79
N LEU A 23 6.33 -13.53 11.60
CA LEU A 23 5.77 -12.94 10.38
C LEU A 23 5.03 -13.99 9.54
N ALA A 24 5.47 -15.24 9.60
CA ALA A 24 4.83 -16.38 8.96
C ALA A 24 5.05 -17.63 9.81
N GLN A 25 4.04 -18.49 9.94
CA GLN A 25 4.17 -19.78 10.61
C GLN A 25 3.38 -20.83 9.87
N GLY A 26 4.08 -21.80 9.26
CA GLY A 26 3.44 -22.86 8.48
C GLY A 26 2.70 -22.34 7.24
N VAL A 27 3.13 -21.22 6.66
CA VAL A 27 2.49 -20.63 5.49
C VAL A 27 2.96 -21.36 4.23
N PRO A 28 2.06 -21.78 3.31
CA PRO A 28 2.43 -22.36 2.02
C PRO A 28 3.38 -21.47 1.20
N LEU A 29 4.33 -22.08 0.47
CA LEU A 29 5.29 -21.36 -0.36
C LEU A 29 4.60 -20.57 -1.49
N ASN A 30 3.44 -21.01 -1.99
CA ASN A 30 2.66 -20.24 -2.96
C ASN A 30 1.89 -19.04 -2.37
N GLN A 31 1.92 -18.87 -1.05
CA GLN A 31 1.32 -17.74 -0.34
C GLN A 31 2.35 -16.73 0.16
N ILE A 32 3.61 -16.85 -0.27
CA ILE A 32 4.64 -15.84 0.02
C ILE A 32 4.16 -14.50 -0.57
N PRO A 33 4.02 -13.43 0.24
CA PRO A 33 3.61 -12.13 -0.29
C PRO A 33 4.60 -11.60 -1.31
N ASN A 34 4.10 -11.11 -2.46
CA ASN A 34 4.96 -10.61 -3.54
C ASN A 34 5.83 -9.42 -3.12
N GLN A 35 5.33 -8.60 -2.19
CA GLN A 35 6.03 -7.45 -1.63
C GLN A 35 6.79 -7.78 -0.34
N GLY A 36 6.82 -9.06 0.07
CA GLY A 36 7.43 -9.51 1.30
C GLY A 36 6.68 -9.08 2.56
N TYR A 37 7.42 -8.97 3.67
CA TYR A 37 6.88 -8.63 4.98
C TYR A 37 7.41 -7.29 5.45
N GLY A 38 6.52 -6.45 5.98
CA GLY A 38 6.86 -5.14 6.53
C GLY A 38 7.01 -5.21 8.04
N VAL A 39 8.10 -4.62 8.56
CA VAL A 39 8.31 -4.44 9.98
C VAL A 39 8.67 -2.99 10.25
N ALA A 40 8.02 -2.38 11.25
CA ALA A 40 8.32 -1.05 11.74
C ALA A 40 8.64 -1.12 13.23
N VAL A 41 9.73 -0.46 13.63
CA VAL A 41 10.12 -0.32 15.04
C VAL A 41 9.89 1.12 15.45
N SER A 42 9.06 1.34 16.46
CA SER A 42 8.83 2.68 17.00
C SER A 42 10.05 3.19 17.78
N THR A 43 10.07 4.49 18.08
CA THR A 43 11.07 5.11 18.97
C THR A 43 11.04 4.55 20.39
N THR A 44 9.91 3.97 20.81
CA THR A 44 9.75 3.26 22.09
C THR A 44 10.18 1.79 22.03
N GLY A 45 10.71 1.32 20.89
CA GLY A 45 11.13 -0.06 20.69
C GLY A 45 9.97 -1.04 20.51
N THR A 46 8.77 -0.57 20.15
CA THR A 46 7.64 -1.45 19.81
C THR A 46 7.77 -1.90 18.37
N ILE A 47 7.81 -3.22 18.16
CA ILE A 47 7.80 -3.81 16.82
C ILE A 47 6.35 -4.00 16.37
N ASN A 48 6.03 -3.51 15.18
CA ASN A 48 4.75 -3.74 14.51
C ASN A 48 4.99 -4.32 13.12
N SER A 49 4.17 -5.26 12.70
CA SER A 49 4.14 -5.74 11.32
C SER A 49 3.14 -4.94 10.48
N PHE A 50 3.37 -4.93 9.17
CA PHE A 50 2.42 -4.44 8.18
C PHE A 50 2.60 -5.23 6.88
N ILE A 51 1.59 -5.20 6.02
CA ILE A 51 1.65 -5.76 4.67
C ILE A 51 2.19 -4.66 3.74
N PRO A 52 3.37 -4.83 3.14
CA PRO A 52 3.83 -3.93 2.09
C PRO A 52 2.93 -4.09 0.86
N VAL A 53 2.56 -2.97 0.24
CA VAL A 53 1.76 -2.95 -0.99
C VAL A 53 2.47 -2.17 -2.09
N ALA A 54 2.39 -2.67 -3.31
CA ALA A 54 2.77 -1.89 -4.48
C ALA A 54 1.70 -0.83 -4.73
N ILE A 55 2.14 0.39 -5.01
CA ILE A 55 1.25 1.48 -5.40
C ILE A 55 1.76 2.10 -6.69
N ASP A 56 0.84 2.67 -7.46
CA ASP A 56 1.12 3.48 -8.64
C ASP A 56 0.40 4.82 -8.50
N ILE A 57 1.17 5.90 -8.40
CA ILE A 57 0.63 7.26 -8.29
C ILE A 57 0.38 7.79 -9.69
N LYS A 58 -0.87 8.12 -10.01
CA LYS A 58 -1.31 8.51 -11.36
C LYS A 58 -1.08 7.39 -12.40
N PRO A 59 -1.82 6.26 -12.28
CA PRO A 59 -1.68 5.14 -13.20
C PRO A 59 -1.76 5.53 -14.68
N GLY A 60 -0.90 4.92 -15.49
CA GLY A 60 -0.78 5.21 -16.92
C GLY A 60 0.04 6.47 -17.26
N SER A 61 0.69 7.10 -16.28
CA SER A 61 1.53 8.29 -16.51
C SER A 61 2.80 8.24 -15.67
N TYR A 62 3.97 8.36 -16.30
CA TYR A 62 5.25 8.55 -15.62
C TYR A 62 6.01 9.73 -16.23
N PRO A 63 6.68 10.58 -15.42
CA PRO A 63 6.74 10.56 -13.96
C PRO A 63 5.45 11.07 -13.31
N ASN A 64 5.21 10.60 -12.08
CA ASN A 64 4.03 10.87 -11.26
C ASN A 64 4.00 12.33 -10.81
N SER A 65 3.63 13.21 -11.73
CA SER A 65 3.75 14.66 -11.55
C SER A 65 2.55 15.20 -10.81
N ILE A 66 2.80 15.89 -9.68
CA ILE A 66 1.77 16.49 -8.83
C ILE A 66 1.97 18.01 -8.85
N ASN A 67 0.95 18.74 -9.32
CA ASN A 67 0.88 20.19 -9.18
C ASN A 67 0.18 20.51 -7.85
N LEU A 68 0.92 21.06 -6.87
CA LEU A 68 0.37 21.39 -5.55
C LEU A 68 -0.56 22.62 -5.55
N GLY A 69 -0.50 23.46 -6.59
CA GLY A 69 -1.44 24.58 -6.82
C GLY A 69 -2.77 24.15 -7.44
N SER A 70 -2.91 22.88 -7.86
CA SER A 70 -4.13 22.34 -8.45
C SER A 70 -5.27 22.20 -7.42
N ASN A 71 -6.49 22.45 -7.86
CA ASN A 71 -7.72 22.17 -7.10
C ASN A 71 -8.24 20.73 -7.31
N GLY A 72 -7.48 19.90 -8.03
CA GLY A 72 -7.90 18.57 -8.44
C GLY A 72 -7.69 17.48 -7.39
N VAL A 73 -7.76 16.25 -7.88
CA VAL A 73 -7.42 15.04 -7.13
C VAL A 73 -6.24 14.34 -7.80
N VAL A 74 -5.46 13.60 -7.02
CA VAL A 74 -4.48 12.64 -7.51
C VAL A 74 -5.06 11.22 -7.34
N PRO A 75 -5.19 10.44 -8.42
CA PRO A 75 -5.52 9.02 -8.30
C PRO A 75 -4.27 8.23 -7.88
N VAL A 76 -4.43 7.32 -6.95
CA VAL A 76 -3.36 6.42 -6.47
C VAL A 76 -3.92 5.00 -6.48
N ALA A 77 -3.33 4.12 -7.27
CA ALA A 77 -3.67 2.70 -7.28
C ALA A 77 -2.89 1.96 -6.20
N ILE A 78 -3.56 1.07 -5.47
CA ILE A 78 -2.92 0.02 -4.68
C ILE A 78 -3.13 -1.26 -5.47
N LEU A 79 -2.04 -1.93 -5.83
CA LEU A 79 -2.08 -3.02 -6.79
C LEU A 79 -2.42 -4.36 -6.11
N GLY A 80 -3.31 -5.11 -6.73
CA GLY A 80 -3.64 -6.47 -6.35
C GLY A 80 -2.53 -7.46 -6.71
N SER A 81 -2.63 -8.68 -6.20
CA SER A 81 -1.79 -9.78 -6.67
C SER A 81 -2.41 -11.13 -6.29
N ALA A 82 -1.76 -12.22 -6.71
CA ALA A 82 -2.15 -13.58 -6.32
C ALA A 82 -2.22 -13.79 -4.80
N THR A 83 -1.48 -12.99 -4.02
CA THR A 83 -1.41 -13.10 -2.56
C THR A 83 -2.01 -11.88 -1.84
N PHE A 84 -2.62 -10.94 -2.57
CA PHE A 84 -3.21 -9.74 -1.99
C PHE A 84 -4.51 -9.33 -2.71
N ASP A 85 -5.65 -9.51 -2.04
CA ASP A 85 -6.96 -9.05 -2.52
C ASP A 85 -7.28 -7.65 -1.98
N VAL A 86 -7.23 -6.65 -2.87
CA VAL A 86 -7.49 -5.24 -2.53
C VAL A 86 -8.89 -4.99 -1.99
N ARG A 87 -9.85 -5.92 -2.17
CA ARG A 87 -11.20 -5.80 -1.61
C ARG A 87 -11.22 -5.93 -0.09
N GLN A 88 -10.16 -6.47 0.49
CA GLN A 88 -10.00 -6.54 1.94
C GLN A 88 -9.54 -5.21 2.55
N ILE A 89 -9.17 -4.21 1.75
CA ILE A 89 -8.78 -2.89 2.24
C ILE A 89 -10.03 -2.14 2.70
N ASP A 90 -9.99 -1.54 3.90
CA ASP A 90 -10.98 -0.53 4.30
C ASP A 90 -10.67 0.79 3.59
N PRO A 91 -11.49 1.24 2.63
CA PRO A 91 -11.18 2.45 1.85
C PRO A 91 -11.18 3.73 2.69
N ARG A 92 -11.83 3.74 3.87
CA ARG A 92 -11.84 4.90 4.78
C ARG A 92 -10.53 5.04 5.55
N SER A 93 -9.79 3.96 5.70
CA SER A 93 -8.50 3.95 6.38
C SER A 93 -7.35 4.47 5.52
N ILE A 94 -7.53 4.52 4.19
CA ILE A 94 -6.48 4.91 3.25
C ILE A 94 -6.08 6.37 3.47
N LYS A 95 -4.78 6.58 3.63
CA LYS A 95 -4.11 7.88 3.74
C LYS A 95 -2.97 7.95 2.74
N PHE A 96 -2.98 8.94 1.87
CA PHE A 96 -1.87 9.23 0.97
C PHE A 96 -1.25 10.57 1.38
N VAL A 97 0.00 10.54 1.84
CA VAL A 97 0.68 11.71 2.43
C VAL A 97 -0.21 12.43 3.47
N SER A 98 -0.72 11.65 4.43
CA SER A 98 -1.64 12.07 5.50
C SER A 98 -3.04 12.51 5.04
N ALA A 99 -3.30 12.68 3.75
CA ALA A 99 -4.60 13.08 3.21
C ALA A 99 -5.54 11.87 3.09
N SER A 100 -6.82 12.08 3.41
CA SER A 100 -7.85 11.05 3.26
C SER A 100 -8.31 10.93 1.81
N VAL A 101 -8.84 9.76 1.45
CA VAL A 101 -9.60 9.60 0.20
C VAL A 101 -10.77 10.59 0.18
N LYS A 102 -10.94 11.28 -0.95
CA LYS A 102 -12.07 12.17 -1.19
C LYS A 102 -13.38 11.41 -0.98
N LEU A 103 -14.39 12.06 -0.40
CA LEU A 103 -15.73 11.49 -0.32
C LEU A 103 -16.57 11.92 -1.53
N LYS A 104 -17.40 10.99 -2.02
CA LYS A 104 -18.50 11.28 -2.95
C LYS A 104 -19.62 12.02 -2.21
N ASN A 105 -20.57 12.60 -2.94
CA ASN A 105 -21.70 13.34 -2.36
C ASN A 105 -22.56 12.50 -1.39
N ASN A 106 -22.53 11.17 -1.50
CA ASN A 106 -23.23 10.23 -0.62
C ASN A 106 -22.40 9.78 0.60
N GLY A 107 -21.27 10.43 0.88
CA GLY A 107 -20.40 10.12 2.01
C GLY A 107 -19.54 8.84 1.87
N GLN A 108 -19.57 8.19 0.70
CA GLN A 108 -18.71 7.03 0.43
C GLN A 108 -17.34 7.47 -0.11
N PRO A 109 -16.25 6.75 0.23
CA PRO A 109 -14.93 7.00 -0.36
C PRO A 109 -14.94 6.95 -1.89
N MET A 110 -14.22 7.88 -2.51
CA MET A 110 -14.03 7.97 -3.95
C MET A 110 -12.95 6.99 -4.40
N VAL A 111 -13.34 5.72 -4.44
CA VAL A 111 -12.52 4.63 -4.98
C VAL A 111 -13.19 3.96 -6.18
N SER A 112 -12.39 3.39 -7.08
CA SER A 112 -12.77 2.42 -8.12
C SER A 112 -11.98 1.12 -7.93
N TYR A 113 -12.54 0.03 -8.46
CA TYR A 113 -11.87 -1.27 -8.52
C TYR A 113 -11.74 -1.67 -9.99
N GLU A 114 -10.51 -1.74 -10.47
CA GLU A 114 -10.18 -1.98 -11.86
C GLU A 114 -8.77 -2.55 -11.96
N ASP A 115 -8.47 -3.25 -13.04
CA ASP A 115 -7.12 -3.74 -13.34
C ASP A 115 -6.39 -2.63 -14.11
N VAL A 116 -5.57 -1.82 -13.42
CA VAL A 116 -4.91 -0.65 -14.01
C VAL A 116 -3.63 -1.00 -14.76
N ASN A 117 -3.00 -2.13 -14.43
CA ASN A 117 -1.72 -2.56 -14.99
C ASN A 117 -1.84 -3.76 -15.96
N SER A 118 -3.06 -4.26 -16.18
CA SER A 118 -3.38 -5.41 -17.05
C SER A 118 -2.76 -6.73 -16.60
N ASP A 119 -2.60 -6.96 -15.29
CA ASP A 119 -2.04 -8.19 -14.73
C ASP A 119 -3.09 -9.24 -14.31
N SER A 120 -4.37 -8.97 -14.61
CA SER A 120 -5.53 -9.80 -14.24
C SER A 120 -5.83 -9.88 -12.74
N PHE A 121 -5.14 -9.09 -11.91
CA PHE A 121 -5.53 -8.84 -10.53
C PHE A 121 -6.26 -7.49 -10.45
N ILE A 122 -7.19 -7.40 -9.51
CA ILE A 122 -7.97 -6.17 -9.34
C ILE A 122 -7.20 -5.25 -8.40
N ASP A 123 -7.10 -3.98 -8.81
CA ASP A 123 -6.51 -2.90 -8.04
C ASP A 123 -7.61 -2.04 -7.42
N ILE A 124 -7.23 -1.24 -6.41
CA ILE A 124 -8.10 -0.18 -5.89
C ILE A 124 -7.49 1.18 -6.21
N VAL A 125 -8.23 2.04 -6.90
CA VAL A 125 -7.78 3.39 -7.25
C VAL A 125 -8.46 4.39 -6.33
N ALA A 126 -7.69 4.97 -5.42
CA ALA A 126 -8.15 5.97 -4.48
C ALA A 126 -7.91 7.39 -5.00
N HIS A 127 -8.94 8.24 -4.97
CA HIS A 127 -8.82 9.64 -5.38
C HIS A 127 -8.62 10.53 -4.16
N VAL A 128 -7.48 11.21 -4.09
CA VAL A 128 -7.07 12.02 -2.93
C VAL A 128 -6.98 13.49 -3.32
N ILE A 129 -7.45 14.38 -2.47
CA ILE A 129 -7.46 15.83 -2.74
C ILE A 129 -6.03 16.36 -2.64
N ILE A 130 -5.55 17.01 -3.71
CA ILE A 130 -4.15 17.50 -3.77
C ILE A 130 -3.88 18.52 -2.66
N LYS A 131 -4.84 19.40 -2.38
CA LYS A 131 -4.71 20.44 -1.34
C LYS A 131 -4.53 19.90 0.08
N ASP A 132 -4.93 18.67 0.32
CA ASP A 132 -4.82 18.05 1.64
C ASP A 132 -3.46 17.34 1.80
N LEU A 133 -2.68 17.22 0.72
CA LEU A 133 -1.37 16.57 0.73
C LEU A 133 -0.35 17.43 1.48
N GLN A 134 0.34 16.79 2.41
CA GLN A 134 1.43 17.42 3.16
C GLN A 134 2.76 17.19 2.44
N LEU A 135 2.88 17.76 1.23
CA LEU A 135 4.07 17.68 0.38
C LEU A 135 4.76 19.05 0.23
N THR A 136 6.06 19.02 -0.01
CA THR A 136 6.92 20.16 -0.32
C THR A 136 7.45 20.05 -1.76
N PRO A 137 7.85 21.16 -2.41
CA PRO A 137 8.41 21.12 -3.76
C PRO A 137 9.66 20.25 -3.94
N THR A 138 10.32 19.85 -2.85
CA THR A 138 11.52 19.00 -2.86
C THR A 138 11.23 17.51 -2.67
N ASP A 139 9.98 17.13 -2.39
CA ASP A 139 9.64 15.73 -2.17
C ASP A 139 9.72 14.93 -3.48
N THR A 140 10.38 13.78 -3.40
CA THR A 140 10.60 12.87 -4.53
C THR A 140 9.91 11.52 -4.34
N LYS A 141 9.27 11.32 -3.19
CA LYS A 141 8.60 10.08 -2.82
C LYS A 141 7.36 10.39 -1.98
N ALA A 142 6.26 9.70 -2.24
CA ALA A 142 5.05 9.76 -1.45
C ALA A 142 4.73 8.40 -0.83
N ASN A 143 4.20 8.43 0.39
CA ASN A 143 3.82 7.24 1.14
C ASN A 143 2.30 7.11 1.20
N LEU A 144 1.83 5.88 1.15
CA LEU A 144 0.47 5.48 1.40
C LEU A 144 0.43 4.58 2.62
N GLU A 145 -0.54 4.82 3.49
CA GLU A 145 -0.89 3.94 4.59
C GLU A 145 -2.38 3.59 4.53
N GLY A 146 -2.74 2.44 5.07
CA GLY A 146 -4.12 2.02 5.17
C GLY A 146 -4.23 0.81 6.08
N LYS A 147 -5.43 0.24 6.12
CA LYS A 147 -5.73 -0.98 6.85
C LYS A 147 -6.61 -1.90 6.04
N LEU A 148 -6.43 -3.19 6.26
CA LEU A 148 -7.43 -4.18 5.92
C LEU A 148 -8.62 -4.10 6.90
N ILE A 149 -9.73 -4.72 6.53
CA ILE A 149 -10.96 -4.77 7.34
C ILE A 149 -10.69 -5.41 8.71
N ASP A 150 -9.76 -6.36 8.80
CA ASP A 150 -9.34 -6.99 10.05
C ASP A 150 -8.43 -6.11 10.93
N GLY A 151 -8.07 -4.91 10.44
CA GLY A 151 -7.20 -3.95 11.12
C GLY A 151 -5.72 -4.08 10.77
N THR A 152 -5.30 -5.08 9.99
CA THR A 152 -3.91 -5.26 9.54
C THR A 152 -3.46 -4.04 8.75
N ILE A 153 -2.31 -3.47 9.12
CA ILE A 153 -1.79 -2.26 8.48
C ILE A 153 -1.22 -2.61 7.11
N ILE A 154 -1.50 -1.77 6.11
CA ILE A 154 -0.82 -1.79 4.80
C ILE A 154 0.02 -0.52 4.64
N LYS A 155 1.19 -0.64 4.00
CA LYS A 155 2.00 0.53 3.63
C LYS A 155 2.60 0.35 2.24
N GLY A 156 2.59 1.42 1.46
CA GLY A 156 3.18 1.46 0.14
C GLY A 156 3.84 2.81 -0.12
N SER A 157 4.66 2.88 -1.16
CA SER A 157 5.28 4.14 -1.54
C SER A 157 5.69 4.12 -3.00
N ASP A 158 5.68 5.28 -3.63
CA ASP A 158 6.10 5.45 -5.02
C ASP A 158 6.74 6.83 -5.21
N SER A 159 7.55 6.94 -6.26
CA SER A 159 8.22 8.17 -6.65
C SER A 159 7.22 9.22 -7.12
N ILE A 160 7.56 10.50 -6.90
CA ILE A 160 6.77 11.63 -7.39
C ILE A 160 7.69 12.70 -7.95
N ARG A 161 7.10 13.59 -8.76
CA ARG A 161 7.72 14.84 -9.18
C ARG A 161 6.78 15.99 -8.88
N ILE A 162 7.19 16.92 -8.02
CA ILE A 162 6.39 18.13 -7.80
C ILE A 162 6.63 19.11 -8.95
N VAL A 163 5.55 19.68 -9.46
CA VAL A 163 5.58 20.71 -10.51
C VAL A 163 4.80 21.96 -10.04
N PRO A 164 5.15 23.16 -10.55
CA PRO A 164 4.36 24.37 -10.34
C PRO A 164 2.93 24.23 -10.88
#